data_AF-A0AAE2SVK9-F1
#
_entry.id   AF-A0AAE2SVK9-F1
#
_cell.length_a   1.000
_cell.length_b   1.000
_cell.length_c   1.000
_cell.angle_alpha   90.00
_cell.angle_beta   90.00
_cell.angle_gamma   90.00
#
_symmetry.space_group_name_H-M   'P 1'
#
loop_
_entity.id
_entity.type
_entity.pdbx_description
1 polymer ?
#
loop_
_entity_poly.entity_id
_entity_poly.type
_entity_poly.pdbx_seq_one_letter_code
_entity_poly.pdbx_strand_id
1 'polypeptide(L)' 'MNQAPQTEALFNITGHFVEELKAVLHSESIVEGSDYENSAFDEKRRAEGFHLLRFHKTATADQATQIWEKHTIARSHR' A
#
# COMPACT_ATOMS: atom_id res chain seq x y z
N MET A 1 4.77 -21.02 16.34
CA MET A 1 4.68 -19.61 15.89
C MET A 1 3.94 -19.62 14.56
N ASN A 2 2.63 -19.35 14.56
CA ASN A 2 1.84 -19.28 13.33
C ASN A 2 2.05 -17.90 12.71
N GLN A 3 3.06 -17.75 11.87
CA GLN A 3 3.09 -16.60 10.96
C GLN A 3 1.95 -16.80 9.98
N ALA A 4 0.85 -16.06 10.15
CA ALA A 4 -0.17 -15.95 9.13
C ALA A 4 0.50 -15.58 7.80
N PRO A 5 0.02 -16.09 6.65
CA PRO A 5 0.60 -15.75 5.36
C PRO A 5 0.55 -14.23 5.17
N GLN A 6 1.72 -13.59 5.24
CA GLN A 6 1.87 -12.17 4.93
C GLN A 6 1.77 -12.02 3.42
N THR A 7 0.73 -11.33 2.95
CA THR A 7 0.56 -11.04 1.53
C THR A 7 1.27 -9.72 1.24
N GLU A 8 2.28 -9.75 0.38
CA GLU A 8 2.99 -8.55 -0.06
C GLU A 8 2.26 -7.91 -1.24
N ALA A 9 1.98 -6.62 -1.17
CA ALA A 9 1.42 -5.84 -2.28
C ALA A 9 2.30 -4.63 -2.58
N LEU A 10 2.60 -4.44 -3.87
CA LEU A 10 3.46 -3.38 -4.38
C LEU A 10 2.61 -2.25 -4.96
N PHE A 11 2.84 -1.04 -4.46
CA PHE A 11 2.12 0.17 -4.84
C PHE A 11 3.03 1.08 -5.66
N ASN A 12 2.55 1.53 -6.83
CA ASN A 12 3.22 2.58 -7.58
C ASN A 12 2.91 3.94 -6.94
N ILE A 13 3.90 4.53 -6.28
CA ILE A 13 3.83 5.85 -5.66
C ILE A 13 4.61 6.90 -6.47
N THR A 14 4.89 6.66 -7.76
CA THR A 14 5.63 7.62 -8.59
C THR A 14 4.92 8.97 -8.62
N GLY A 15 5.59 10.02 -8.16
CA GLY A 15 4.98 11.36 -8.04
C GLY A 15 4.06 11.54 -6.82
N HIS A 16 4.00 10.54 -5.94
CA HIS A 16 3.19 10.52 -4.72
C HIS A 16 4.07 10.27 -3.48
N PHE A 17 3.60 10.72 -2.33
CA PHE A 17 4.25 10.43 -1.05
C PHE A 17 3.71 9.13 -0.46
N VAL A 18 4.57 8.37 0.23
CA VAL A 18 4.13 7.19 1.01
C VAL A 18 3.03 7.59 2.01
N GLU A 19 3.12 8.78 2.59
CA GLU A 19 2.09 9.31 3.50
C GLU A 19 0.73 9.49 2.82
N GLU A 20 0.71 9.81 1.51
CA GLU A 20 -0.54 9.88 0.74
C GLU A 20 -1.17 8.49 0.59
N LEU A 21 -0.38 7.48 0.24
CA LEU A 21 -0.83 6.09 0.20
C LEU A 21 -1.42 5.68 1.55
N LYS A 22 -0.70 5.94 2.65
CA LYS A 22 -1.17 5.62 4.00
C LYS A 22 -2.46 6.35 4.38
N ALA A 23 -2.57 7.64 4.05
CA ALA A 23 -3.77 8.42 4.32
C ALA A 23 -4.99 7.92 3.53
N VAL A 24 -4.80 7.56 2.25
CA VAL A 24 -5.85 6.98 1.41
C VAL A 24 -6.32 5.65 1.98
N LEU A 25 -5.40 4.74 2.32
CA LEU A 25 -5.76 3.46 2.95
C LEU A 25 -6.49 3.65 4.28
N HIS A 26 -6.02 4.57 5.12
CA HIS A 26 -6.65 4.87 6.40
C HIS A 26 -8.07 5.44 6.23
N SER A 27 -8.31 6.27 5.21
CA SER A 27 -9.66 6.78 4.91
C SER A 27 -10.66 5.68 4.55
N GLU A 28 -10.18 4.56 4.02
CA GLU A 28 -10.96 3.37 3.67
C GLU A 28 -10.93 2.30 4.78
N SER A 29 -10.55 2.68 6.01
CA SER A 29 -10.47 1.80 7.19
C SER A 29 -9.45 0.65 7.08
N ILE A 30 -8.40 0.81 6.27
CA ILE A 30 -7.25 -0.11 6.20
C ILE A 30 -6.11 0.48 7.03
N VAL A 31 -5.79 -0.12 8.17
CA VAL A 31 -4.96 0.48 9.22
C VAL A 31 -3.59 -0.18 9.36
N GLU A 32 -2.52 0.62 9.38
CA GLU A 32 -1.15 0.14 9.66
C GLU A 32 -1.06 -0.41 11.10
N GLY A 33 -0.38 -1.54 11.30
CA GLY A 33 -0.32 -2.24 12.59
C GLY A 33 -1.44 -3.27 12.80
N SER A 34 -2.59 -3.09 12.12
CA SER A 34 -3.77 -3.97 12.26
C SER A 34 -4.02 -4.80 11.01
N ASP A 35 -4.04 -4.15 9.85
CA ASP A 35 -4.33 -4.76 8.56
C ASP A 35 -3.07 -5.04 7.74
N TYR A 36 -2.07 -4.16 7.88
CA TYR A 36 -0.79 -4.29 7.22
C TYR A 36 0.35 -3.70 8.04
N GLU A 37 1.55 -4.16 7.75
CA GLU A 37 2.81 -3.63 8.22
C GLU A 37 3.52 -2.92 7.07
N ASN A 38 4.24 -1.84 7.39
CA ASN A 38 5.17 -1.25 6.44
C ASN A 38 6.31 -2.23 6.15
N SER A 39 6.60 -2.49 4.88
CA SER A 39 7.71 -3.39 4.56
C SER A 39 9.05 -2.73 4.86
N ALA A 40 10.09 -3.55 4.96
CA ALA A 40 11.45 -3.08 5.14
C ALA A 40 11.79 -2.07 4.03
N PHE A 41 12.40 -0.95 4.43
CA PHE A 41 12.83 0.08 3.50
C PHE A 41 13.74 -0.49 2.41
N ASP A 42 13.38 -0.25 1.15
CA ASP A 42 14.13 -0.68 -0.03
C ASP A 42 14.43 0.56 -0.88
N GLU A 43 15.69 0.99 -0.84
CA GLU A 43 16.16 2.20 -1.52
C GLU A 43 15.95 2.14 -3.03
N LYS A 44 16.17 0.96 -3.63
CA LYS A 44 16.04 0.75 -5.07
C LYS A 44 14.58 0.91 -5.49
N ARG A 45 13.65 0.25 -4.79
CA ARG A 45 12.21 0.37 -5.08
C ARG A 45 11.71 1.80 -4.87
N ARG A 46 12.18 2.48 -3.82
CA ARG A 46 11.83 3.88 -3.60
C ARG A 46 12.31 4.78 -4.73
N ALA A 47 13.52 4.57 -5.24
CA ALA A 47 14.05 5.29 -6.39
C ALA A 47 13.22 5.02 -7.67
N GLU A 48 12.69 3.82 -7.82
CA GLU A 48 11.77 3.42 -8.90
C GLU A 48 10.32 3.90 -8.66
N GLY A 49 10.04 4.58 -7.55
CA GLY A 49 8.70 5.08 -7.24
C GLY A 49 7.72 4.00 -6.78
N PHE A 50 8.21 2.89 -6.21
CA PHE A 50 7.38 1.82 -5.67
C PHE A 50 7.50 1.70 -4.15
N HIS A 51 6.40 1.30 -3.51
CA HIS A 51 6.34 1.04 -2.09
C HIS A 51 5.69 -0.32 -1.80
N LEU A 52 6.26 -1.08 -0.88
CA LEU A 52 5.79 -2.43 -0.56
C LEU A 52 5.14 -2.43 0.82
N LEU A 53 3.93 -2.97 0.91
CA LEU A 53 3.22 -3.18 2.18
C LEU A 53 2.94 -4.66 2.39
N ARG A 54 2.97 -5.11 3.65
CA ARG A 54 2.72 -6.50 4.05
C ARG A 54 1.39 -6.62 4.76
N PHE A 55 0.40 -7.22 4.12
CA PHE A 55 -0.93 -7.39 4.65
C PHE A 55 -1.08 -8.70 5.42
N HIS A 56 -1.89 -8.68 6.47
CA HIS A 56 -2.27 -9.87 7.23
C HIS A 56 -3.28 -10.75 6.51
N LYS A 57 -3.98 -10.20 5.50
CA LYS A 57 -5.02 -10.88 4.72
C LYS A 57 -4.89 -10.52 3.25
N THR A 58 -5.00 -11.51 2.37
CA THR A 58 -4.95 -11.32 0.92
C THR A 58 -6.08 -10.42 0.41
N ALA A 59 -7.31 -10.62 0.89
CA ALA A 59 -8.45 -9.78 0.50
C ALA A 59 -8.23 -8.28 0.80
N THR A 60 -7.55 -7.97 1.93
CA THR A 60 -7.21 -6.58 2.28
C THR A 60 -6.12 -6.02 1.37
N ALA A 61 -5.15 -6.85 0.95
CA ALA A 61 -4.12 -6.45 -0.01
C ALA A 61 -4.73 -6.12 -1.39
N ASP A 62 -5.67 -6.94 -1.85
CA ASP A 62 -6.40 -6.71 -3.11
C ASP A 62 -7.23 -5.44 -3.04
N GLN A 63 -7.97 -5.24 -1.93
CA GLN A 63 -8.76 -4.04 -1.70
C GLN A 63 -7.88 -2.79 -1.68
N ALA A 64 -6.76 -2.82 -0.96
CA ALA A 64 -5.81 -1.70 -0.87
C ALA A 64 -5.26 -1.32 -2.25
N THR A 65 -4.91 -2.32 -3.07
CA THR A 65 -4.42 -2.11 -4.45
C THR A 65 -5.47 -1.40 -5.29
N GLN A 66 -6.72 -1.88 -5.27
CA GLN A 66 -7.81 -1.26 -6.04
C GLN A 66 -8.13 0.17 -5.58
N ILE A 67 -8.09 0.43 -4.26
CA ILE A 67 -8.29 1.78 -3.71
C ILE A 67 -7.22 2.72 -4.25
N TRP A 68 -5.96 2.30 -4.21
CA TRP A 68 -4.84 3.11 -4.67
C TRP A 68 -4.88 3.38 -6.18
N GLU A 69 -5.21 2.36 -6.98
CA GLU A 69 -5.41 2.52 -8.43
C GLU A 69 -6.52 3.53 -8.74
N LYS A 70 -7.66 3.44 -8.06
CA LYS A 70 -8.77 4.40 -8.24
C LYS A 70 -8.34 5.82 -7.89
N HIS A 71 -7.61 6.00 -6.79
CA HIS A 71 -7.11 7.29 -6.35
C HIS A 71 -6.14 7.93 -7.36
N THR A 72 -5.16 7.16 -7.84
CA THR A 72 -4.17 7.62 -8.83
C THR A 72 -4.81 7.98 -10.17
N ILE A 73 -5.79 7.21 -10.64
CA ILE A 73 -6.57 7.52 -11.85
C ILE A 73 -7.37 8.81 -11.66
N ALA A 74 -8.11 8.94 -10.55
CA ALA A 74 -8.91 10.13 -10.27
C ALA A 74 -8.07 11.40 -10.21
N ARG A 75 -6.85 11.32 -9.68
CA ARG A 75 -5.91 12.45 -9.61
C ARG A 75 -5.25 12.77 -10.96
N SER A 76 -5.02 11.79 -11.82
CA SER A 76 -4.47 12.01 -13.17
C SER A 76 -5.45 12.74 -14.10
N HIS A 77 -6.75 12.70 -13.80
CA HIS A 77 -7.79 13.42 -14.54
C HIS A 77 -8.09 14.82 -13.99
N ARG A 78 -7.31 15.31 -13.01
CA ARG A 78 -7.49 16.61 -12.37
C ARG A 78 -6.42 17.60 -12.81
#